data_AF-A0A7S4PWM4-F1
#
_entry.id   AF-A0A7S4PWM4-F1
#
_cell.length_a   1.000
_cell.length_b   1.000
_cell.length_c   1.000
_cell.angle_alpha   90.00
_cell.angle_beta   90.00
_cell.angle_gamma   90.00
#
_symmetry.space_group_name_H-M   'P 1'
#
loop_
_entity.id
_entity.type
_entity.pdbx_description
1 polymer ?
#
loop_
_entity_poly.entity_id
_entity_poly.type
_entity_poly.pdbx_seq_one_letter_code
_entity_poly.pdbx_strand_id
1 'polypeptide(L)'
;MSSGGLGRGLLMSVASLLIQGSGVTAVRAKLGGMFDDSGSQVLLPVAWLQVTFGSSDAGGSLVGPLAYIACVLGTISIVVFLYWSRSVGEIFSIVVYLLALSTVRLSVKAVFLECGFIYPLAVSTVHFVVAALAAFGVLFYRSLSRGIAIPVPTRSEFLFGLLPIAACFSTCIGMGNQVLDLCSVPFAEVLGSTQPLISVPMVILLGMPFNMWLSLPTSLVVAGCAICSIGDMHFSWLGLVLAILSNVLRALKVAFQQKTLRASAEHGFDPVAILAWMSIPAAVLMLTWSLALEGPAPTLQLVGGRGSWNLVSSVLLSSVPATILNLSQLFVVAGLGAVGSQVVGQLKIALTILGSVVLLGEQVVPLQALGFAAIVVGTFFYSRWDQASKASAK
;
A
#
# COMPACT_ATOMS: atom_id res chain seq x y z
N MET A 1 41.68 -8.32 -23.48
CA MET A 1 41.01 -7.45 -22.49
C MET A 1 39.55 -7.92 -22.37
N SER A 2 39.25 -8.65 -21.29
CA SER A 2 37.95 -9.27 -21.03
C SER A 2 37.12 -8.34 -20.13
N SER A 3 36.14 -7.65 -20.72
CA SER A 3 35.20 -6.75 -20.01
C SER A 3 33.86 -7.42 -19.66
N GLY A 4 33.72 -8.73 -19.86
CA GLY A 4 32.47 -9.47 -19.64
C GLY A 4 32.27 -10.06 -18.23
N GLY A 5 33.30 -10.05 -17.38
CA GLY A 5 33.26 -10.73 -16.07
C GLY A 5 32.69 -9.88 -14.92
N LEU A 6 32.93 -8.56 -14.94
CA LEU A 6 32.62 -7.68 -13.80
C LEU A 6 31.10 -7.47 -13.61
N GLY A 7 30.34 -7.36 -14.72
CA GLY A 7 28.89 -7.14 -14.68
C GLY A 7 28.09 -8.37 -14.23
N ARG A 8 28.53 -9.58 -14.62
CA ARG A 8 27.90 -10.84 -14.16
C ARG A 8 28.24 -11.14 -12.70
N GLY A 9 29.46 -10.84 -12.25
CA GLY A 9 29.84 -10.98 -10.85
C GLY A 9 29.05 -10.05 -9.92
N LEU A 10 28.85 -8.79 -10.33
CA LEU A 10 28.05 -7.83 -9.55
C LEU A 10 26.56 -8.23 -9.52
N LEU A 11 25.98 -8.64 -10.65
CA LEU A 11 24.59 -9.10 -10.73
C LEU A 11 24.36 -10.39 -9.93
N MET A 12 25.28 -11.36 -9.97
CA MET A 12 25.19 -12.57 -9.17
C MET A 12 25.45 -12.32 -7.68
N SER A 13 26.29 -11.35 -7.33
CA SER A 13 26.53 -10.96 -5.93
C SER A 13 25.35 -10.17 -5.35
N VAL A 14 24.73 -9.28 -6.12
CA VAL A 14 23.48 -8.60 -5.76
C VAL A 14 22.32 -9.59 -5.68
N ALA A 15 22.18 -10.52 -6.64
CA ALA A 15 21.19 -11.60 -6.56
C ALA A 15 21.41 -12.51 -5.35
N SER A 16 22.66 -12.86 -5.03
CA SER A 16 22.98 -13.68 -3.84
C SER A 16 22.72 -12.93 -2.53
N LEU A 17 22.97 -11.62 -2.49
CA LEU A 17 22.61 -10.76 -1.35
C LEU A 17 21.10 -10.58 -1.19
N LEU A 18 20.35 -10.50 -2.30
CA LEU A 18 18.89 -10.47 -2.32
C LEU A 18 18.26 -11.81 -1.91
N ILE A 19 18.94 -12.93 -2.18
CA ILE A 19 18.51 -14.29 -1.77
C ILE A 19 18.84 -14.54 -0.29
N GLN A 20 19.96 -14.03 0.22
CA GLN A 20 20.34 -14.19 1.63
C GLN A 20 19.54 -13.29 2.60
N GLY A 21 18.95 -12.20 2.09
CA GLY A 21 18.15 -11.24 2.87
C GLY A 21 16.67 -11.59 2.99
N SER A 22 16.25 -12.85 2.90
CA SER A 22 14.84 -13.20 3.10
C SER A 22 14.38 -12.83 4.52
N GLY A 23 13.38 -11.94 4.64
CA GLY A 23 12.75 -11.50 5.90
C GLY A 23 12.17 -12.56 6.82
N VAL A 24 12.40 -13.81 6.47
CA VAL A 24 12.21 -14.98 7.31
C VAL A 24 13.09 -14.89 8.56
N THR A 25 14.33 -14.39 8.50
CA THR A 25 15.25 -14.40 9.66
C THR A 25 14.94 -13.33 10.71
N ALA A 26 14.56 -12.11 10.32
CA ALA A 26 14.21 -11.04 11.26
C ALA A 26 12.88 -11.31 11.98
N VAL A 27 11.88 -11.84 11.25
CA VAL A 27 10.60 -12.28 11.81
C VAL A 27 10.78 -13.50 12.72
N ARG A 28 11.60 -14.48 12.31
CA ARG A 28 11.89 -15.68 13.12
C ARG A 28 12.73 -15.38 14.38
N ALA A 29 13.68 -14.45 14.31
CA ALA A 29 14.47 -14.03 15.47
C ALA A 29 13.63 -13.26 16.50
N LYS A 30 12.63 -12.50 16.06
CA LYS A 30 11.68 -11.80 16.94
C LYS A 30 10.57 -12.72 17.49
N LEU A 31 10.32 -13.86 16.83
CA LEU A 31 9.29 -14.84 17.19
C LEU A 31 9.80 -16.06 17.98
N GLY A 32 11.11 -16.32 18.00
CA GLY A 32 11.71 -17.42 18.76
C GLY A 32 11.53 -17.32 20.29
N GLY A 33 11.06 -16.18 20.79
CA GLY A 33 10.73 -15.97 22.21
C GLY A 33 9.25 -16.09 22.57
N MET A 34 8.35 -16.44 21.64
CA MET A 34 6.89 -16.41 21.86
C MET A 34 6.14 -17.74 21.60
N PHE A 35 6.84 -18.86 21.39
CA PHE A 35 6.18 -20.16 21.23
C PHE A 35 6.38 -21.02 22.48
N ASP A 36 5.27 -21.47 23.08
CA ASP A 36 5.19 -22.59 24.01
C ASP A 36 5.00 -23.90 23.22
N ASP A 37 5.59 -25.00 23.68
CA ASP A 37 5.78 -26.28 23.00
C ASP A 37 4.49 -27.13 22.85
N SER A 38 3.32 -26.57 23.15
CA SER A 38 2.06 -27.31 23.25
C SER A 38 1.19 -27.14 21.99
N GLY A 39 1.52 -27.88 20.93
CA GLY A 39 0.85 -27.91 19.63
C GLY A 39 -0.67 -28.13 19.64
N SER A 40 -1.43 -27.10 20.01
CA SER A 40 -2.89 -27.07 19.97
C SER A 40 -3.36 -25.98 19.00
N GLN A 41 -4.16 -26.41 18.02
CA GLN A 41 -4.80 -25.52 17.06
C GLN A 41 -5.90 -24.71 17.76
N VAL A 42 -5.72 -23.40 17.87
CA VAL A 42 -6.78 -22.49 18.29
C VAL A 42 -7.69 -22.22 17.09
N LEU A 43 -8.97 -22.54 17.27
CA LEU A 43 -10.05 -22.41 16.31
C LEU A 43 -10.19 -20.96 15.78
N LEU A 44 -9.98 -20.81 14.47
CA LEU A 44 -10.25 -19.64 13.63
C LEU A 44 -11.77 -19.44 13.55
N PRO A 45 -12.39 -18.25 13.78
CA PRO A 45 -11.98 -16.88 13.41
C PRO A 45 -12.15 -15.85 14.56
N VAL A 46 -12.23 -16.30 15.82
CA VAL A 46 -12.54 -15.45 16.98
C VAL A 46 -11.29 -14.76 17.56
N ALA A 47 -10.10 -15.35 17.40
CA ALA A 47 -8.84 -14.77 17.88
C ALA A 47 -8.53 -13.39 17.23
N TRP A 48 -8.95 -13.17 15.98
CA TRP A 48 -8.91 -11.87 15.28
C TRP A 48 -9.72 -10.78 15.98
N LEU A 49 -10.87 -11.18 16.52
CA LEU A 49 -11.76 -10.37 17.33
C LEU A 49 -11.26 -10.21 18.77
N GLN A 50 -10.14 -10.81 19.16
CA GLN A 50 -9.54 -10.62 20.48
C GLN A 50 -8.23 -9.84 20.41
N VAL A 51 -7.40 -10.07 19.39
CA VAL A 51 -6.15 -9.31 19.22
C VAL A 51 -6.41 -7.86 18.79
N THR A 52 -7.51 -7.60 18.05
CA THR A 52 -7.94 -6.23 17.71
C THR A 52 -8.77 -5.57 18.83
N PHE A 53 -9.26 -6.35 19.80
CA PHE A 53 -10.21 -5.91 20.82
C PHE A 53 -9.73 -6.12 22.28
N GLY A 54 -8.44 -6.41 22.47
CA GLY A 54 -7.87 -6.77 23.76
C GLY A 54 -8.13 -8.23 24.14
N SER A 55 -7.14 -8.86 24.77
CA SER A 55 -7.34 -10.13 25.48
C SER A 55 -8.54 -9.98 26.40
N SER A 56 -9.53 -10.87 26.24
CA SER A 56 -10.61 -11.02 27.21
C SER A 56 -10.03 -11.66 28.47
N ASP A 57 -9.27 -10.88 29.24
CA ASP A 57 -9.05 -11.20 30.64
C ASP A 57 -10.37 -10.91 31.35
N ALA A 58 -11.11 -11.98 31.63
CA ALA A 58 -12.21 -12.09 32.60
C ALA A 58 -12.93 -10.77 32.98
N GLY A 59 -13.60 -10.15 32.01
CA GLY A 59 -14.43 -8.96 32.22
C GLY A 59 -14.82 -8.36 30.88
N GLY A 60 -16.10 -8.50 30.50
CA GLY A 60 -16.65 -8.05 29.21
C GLY A 60 -16.60 -6.52 29.02
N SER A 61 -15.41 -5.97 28.80
CA SER A 61 -15.23 -4.55 28.55
C SER A 61 -15.39 -4.29 27.05
N LEU A 62 -16.46 -3.56 26.68
CA LEU A 62 -16.70 -3.05 25.32
C LEU A 62 -15.66 -2.00 24.88
N VAL A 63 -14.59 -1.80 25.66
CA VAL A 63 -13.62 -0.71 25.53
C VAL A 63 -12.82 -0.84 24.23
N GLY A 64 -12.27 -2.01 23.92
CA GLY A 64 -11.53 -2.25 22.67
C GLY A 64 -12.35 -1.99 21.39
N PRO A 65 -13.59 -2.51 21.28
CA PRO A 65 -14.44 -2.25 20.11
C PRO A 65 -14.81 -0.79 19.94
N LEU A 66 -15.18 -0.12 21.03
CA LEU A 66 -15.57 1.28 21.02
C LEU A 66 -14.37 2.18 20.72
N ALA A 67 -13.20 1.85 21.23
CA ALA A 67 -11.92 2.50 20.95
C ALA A 67 -11.59 2.48 19.44
N TYR A 68 -11.68 1.31 18.80
CA TYR A 68 -11.47 1.20 17.36
C TYR A 68 -12.47 2.04 16.55
N ILE A 69 -13.76 1.97 16.90
CA ILE A 69 -14.81 2.76 16.24
C ILE A 69 -14.52 4.26 16.39
N ALA A 70 -14.10 4.71 17.57
CA ALA A 70 -13.74 6.11 17.82
C ALA A 70 -12.57 6.58 16.93
N CYS A 71 -11.53 5.75 16.75
CA CYS A 71 -10.41 6.06 15.84
C CYS A 71 -10.84 6.18 14.38
N VAL A 72 -11.69 5.27 13.92
CA VAL A 72 -12.25 5.28 12.58
C VAL A 72 -13.10 6.54 12.37
N LEU A 73 -14.00 6.84 13.30
CA LEU A 73 -14.84 8.04 13.25
C LEU A 73 -14.02 9.34 13.31
N GLY A 74 -12.98 9.39 14.15
CA GLY A 74 -12.05 10.51 14.22
C GLY A 74 -11.35 10.77 12.89
N THR A 75 -10.88 9.71 12.24
CA THR A 75 -10.24 9.81 10.92
C THR A 75 -11.23 10.25 9.84
N ILE A 76 -12.44 9.69 9.83
CA ILE A 76 -13.50 10.12 8.91
C ILE A 76 -13.79 11.61 9.10
N SER A 77 -13.90 12.06 10.35
CA SER A 77 -14.16 13.46 10.68
C SER A 77 -13.05 14.39 10.16
N ILE A 78 -11.77 14.00 10.34
CA ILE A 78 -10.62 14.75 9.81
C ILE A 78 -10.67 14.80 8.27
N VAL A 79 -10.93 13.68 7.60
CA VAL A 79 -11.01 13.62 6.13
C VAL A 79 -12.14 14.50 5.60
N VAL A 80 -13.34 14.39 6.19
CA VAL A 80 -14.51 15.20 5.82
C VAL A 80 -14.20 16.69 6.00
N PHE A 81 -13.55 17.06 7.10
CA PHE A 81 -13.13 18.44 7.34
C PHE A 81 -12.13 18.95 6.28
N LEU A 82 -11.10 18.17 5.97
CA LEU A 82 -10.04 18.53 5.01
C LEU A 82 -10.55 18.62 3.56
N TYR A 83 -11.52 17.77 3.20
CA TYR A 83 -12.03 17.62 1.83
C TYR A 83 -13.49 18.03 1.66
N TRP A 84 -14.07 18.78 2.60
CA TRP A 84 -15.49 19.20 2.59
C TRP A 84 -15.95 19.86 1.28
N SER A 85 -15.05 20.57 0.58
CA SER A 85 -15.37 21.27 -0.68
C SER A 85 -15.31 20.37 -1.91
N ARG A 86 -14.97 19.09 -1.75
CA ARG A 86 -14.94 18.07 -2.81
C ARG A 86 -16.28 17.35 -2.92
N SER A 87 -16.46 16.60 -4.01
CA SER A 87 -17.67 15.80 -4.18
C SER A 87 -17.76 14.67 -3.14
N VAL A 88 -18.99 14.28 -2.79
CA VAL A 88 -19.24 13.20 -1.82
C VAL A 88 -18.56 11.89 -2.27
N GLY A 89 -18.52 11.61 -3.58
CA GLY A 89 -17.86 10.43 -4.13
C GLY A 89 -16.33 10.43 -3.94
N GLU A 90 -15.68 11.60 -4.04
CA GLU A 90 -14.24 11.73 -3.76
C GLU A 90 -13.95 11.51 -2.28
N ILE A 91 -14.74 12.13 -1.39
CA ILE A 91 -14.58 11.96 0.07
C ILE A 91 -14.77 10.49 0.46
N PHE A 92 -15.81 9.84 -0.07
CA PHE A 92 -16.05 8.41 0.14
C PHE A 92 -14.86 7.56 -0.32
N SER A 93 -14.33 7.82 -1.52
CA SER A 93 -13.17 7.10 -2.05
C SER A 93 -11.92 7.29 -1.19
N ILE A 94 -11.68 8.49 -0.65
CA ILE A 94 -10.58 8.79 0.26
C ILE A 94 -10.72 8.01 1.58
N VAL A 95 -11.90 8.01 2.18
CA VAL A 95 -12.15 7.27 3.43
C VAL A 95 -11.93 5.77 3.22
N VAL A 96 -12.52 5.20 2.17
CA VAL A 96 -12.34 3.78 1.84
C VAL A 96 -10.87 3.47 1.57
N TYR A 97 -10.15 4.33 0.86
CA TYR A 97 -8.72 4.17 0.59
C TYR A 97 -7.89 4.12 1.88
N LEU A 98 -8.10 5.05 2.81
CA LEU A 98 -7.36 5.11 4.07
C LEU A 98 -7.66 3.92 4.99
N LEU A 99 -8.92 3.50 5.06
CA LEU A 99 -9.31 2.32 5.83
C LEU A 99 -8.72 1.06 5.23
N ALA A 100 -8.85 0.86 3.91
CA ALA A 100 -8.28 -0.28 3.21
C ALA A 100 -6.76 -0.35 3.35
N LEU A 101 -6.07 0.79 3.36
CA LEU A 101 -4.62 0.86 3.55
C LEU A 101 -4.18 0.26 4.90
N SER A 102 -4.92 0.57 5.97
CA SER A 102 -4.68 -0.01 7.30
C SER A 102 -5.09 -1.48 7.36
N THR A 103 -6.25 -1.84 6.82
CA THR A 103 -6.76 -3.21 6.84
C THR A 103 -5.84 -4.17 6.10
N VAL A 104 -5.33 -3.83 4.92
CA VAL A 104 -4.40 -4.70 4.16
C VAL A 104 -3.16 -5.02 4.98
N ARG A 105 -2.55 -4.02 5.63
CA ARG A 105 -1.33 -4.21 6.43
C ARG A 105 -1.59 -5.21 7.56
N LEU A 106 -2.73 -5.10 8.23
CA LEU A 106 -3.14 -6.02 9.30
C LEU A 106 -3.46 -7.42 8.75
N SER A 107 -4.20 -7.52 7.64
CA SER A 107 -4.54 -8.80 6.99
C SER A 107 -3.34 -9.53 6.41
N VAL A 108 -2.25 -8.84 6.05
CA VAL A 108 -1.00 -9.51 5.64
C VAL A 108 -0.23 -10.00 6.86
N LYS A 109 -0.13 -9.17 7.91
CA LYS A 109 0.47 -9.58 9.19
C LYS A 109 -0.25 -10.81 9.78
N ALA A 110 -1.57 -10.87 9.63
CA ALA A 110 -2.41 -12.02 9.95
C ALA A 110 -1.91 -13.34 9.36
N VAL A 111 -1.80 -13.35 8.04
CA VAL A 111 -1.39 -14.51 7.25
C VAL A 111 0.00 -14.96 7.67
N PHE A 112 0.90 -14.01 7.98
CA PHE A 112 2.27 -14.33 8.38
C PHE A 112 2.34 -14.94 9.78
N LEU A 113 1.65 -14.34 10.75
CA LEU A 113 1.78 -14.73 12.16
C LEU A 113 0.92 -15.93 12.52
N GLU A 114 -0.33 -15.97 12.06
CA GLU A 114 -1.26 -17.01 12.50
C GLU A 114 -1.26 -18.23 11.59
N CYS A 115 -1.06 -18.03 10.30
CA CYS A 115 -1.02 -19.14 9.34
C CYS A 115 0.41 -19.61 9.04
N GLY A 116 1.44 -18.93 9.57
CA GLY A 116 2.85 -19.27 9.33
C GLY A 116 3.29 -19.16 7.87
N PHE A 117 2.60 -18.35 7.05
CA PHE A 117 2.84 -18.22 5.62
C PHE A 117 3.67 -16.97 5.31
N ILE A 118 4.97 -17.03 5.57
CA ILE A 118 5.89 -15.88 5.49
C ILE A 118 6.43 -15.71 4.06
N TYR A 119 5.52 -15.45 3.12
CA TYR A 119 5.83 -15.28 1.69
C TYR A 119 5.13 -14.04 1.12
N PRO A 120 5.65 -12.82 1.41
CA PRO A 120 5.00 -11.56 1.05
C PRO A 120 4.79 -11.35 -0.46
N LEU A 121 5.69 -11.86 -1.31
CA LEU A 121 5.57 -11.73 -2.78
C LEU A 121 4.51 -12.71 -3.32
N ALA A 122 4.45 -13.93 -2.79
CA ALA A 122 3.39 -14.88 -3.10
C ALA A 122 2.02 -14.35 -2.70
N VAL A 123 1.88 -13.80 -1.48
CA VAL A 123 0.62 -13.16 -1.03
C VAL A 123 0.22 -12.03 -1.97
N SER A 124 1.16 -11.15 -2.33
CA SER A 124 0.91 -10.05 -3.26
C SER A 124 0.53 -10.54 -4.67
N THR A 125 1.06 -11.68 -5.11
CA THR A 125 0.68 -12.32 -6.38
C THR A 125 -0.79 -12.71 -6.35
N VAL A 126 -1.25 -13.36 -5.27
CA VAL A 126 -2.66 -13.71 -5.08
C VAL A 126 -3.54 -12.47 -5.03
N HIS A 127 -3.08 -11.39 -4.38
CA HIS A 127 -3.80 -10.11 -4.35
C HIS A 127 -4.06 -9.57 -5.77
N PHE A 128 -3.06 -9.60 -6.66
CA PHE A 128 -3.24 -9.16 -8.05
C PHE A 128 -4.16 -10.07 -8.85
N VAL A 129 -4.08 -11.40 -8.65
CA VAL A 129 -4.98 -12.35 -9.31
C VAL A 129 -6.43 -12.10 -8.90
N VAL A 130 -6.69 -11.98 -7.59
CA VAL A 130 -8.04 -11.70 -7.06
C VAL A 130 -8.53 -10.32 -7.51
N ALA A 131 -7.65 -9.31 -7.53
CA ALA A 131 -8.01 -7.98 -8.02
C ALA A 131 -8.39 -7.99 -9.51
N ALA A 132 -7.67 -8.76 -10.34
CA ALA A 132 -8.03 -8.95 -11.74
C ALA A 132 -9.40 -9.62 -11.87
N LEU A 133 -9.62 -10.74 -11.18
CA LEU A 133 -10.89 -11.48 -11.22
C LEU A 133 -12.07 -10.61 -10.77
N ALA A 134 -11.92 -9.88 -9.66
CA ALA A 134 -12.94 -8.99 -9.14
C ALA A 134 -13.25 -7.83 -10.12
N ALA A 135 -12.22 -7.17 -10.64
CA ALA A 135 -12.39 -6.06 -11.57
C ALA A 135 -13.01 -6.51 -12.90
N PHE A 136 -12.57 -7.62 -13.48
CA PHE A 136 -13.22 -8.20 -14.66
C PHE A 136 -14.64 -8.65 -14.36
N GLY A 137 -14.90 -9.24 -13.19
CA GLY A 137 -16.26 -9.58 -12.75
C GLY A 137 -17.20 -8.38 -12.76
N VAL A 138 -16.73 -7.23 -12.26
CA VAL A 138 -17.49 -5.96 -12.32
C VAL A 138 -17.72 -5.50 -13.76
N LEU A 139 -16.71 -5.59 -14.64
CA LEU A 139 -16.86 -5.20 -16.05
C LEU A 139 -17.83 -6.13 -16.80
N PHE A 140 -17.75 -7.44 -16.59
CA PHE A 140 -18.69 -8.41 -17.17
C PHE A 140 -20.11 -8.17 -16.66
N TYR A 141 -20.27 -7.92 -15.36
CA TYR A 141 -21.58 -7.60 -14.79
C TYR A 141 -22.19 -6.32 -15.41
N ARG A 142 -21.39 -5.27 -15.60
CA ARG A 142 -21.81 -4.02 -16.27
C ARG A 142 -22.16 -4.25 -17.73
N SER A 143 -21.39 -5.08 -18.43
CA SER A 143 -21.66 -5.46 -19.82
C SER A 143 -22.99 -6.21 -19.94
N LEU A 144 -23.21 -7.22 -19.10
CA LEU A 144 -24.43 -8.02 -19.14
C LEU A 144 -25.68 -7.24 -18.67
N SER A 145 -25.56 -6.45 -17.60
CA SER A 145 -26.71 -5.78 -16.98
C SER A 145 -27.07 -4.44 -17.60
N ARG A 146 -26.08 -3.72 -18.17
CA ARG A 146 -26.26 -2.35 -18.69
C ARG A 146 -25.86 -2.20 -20.16
N GLY A 147 -25.42 -3.27 -20.82
CA GLY A 147 -24.99 -3.23 -22.22
C GLY A 147 -23.72 -2.40 -22.44
N ILE A 148 -22.96 -2.09 -21.38
CA ILE A 148 -21.75 -1.25 -21.48
C ILE A 148 -20.61 -2.14 -22.00
N ALA A 149 -20.10 -1.82 -23.19
CA ALA A 149 -18.97 -2.55 -23.78
C ALA A 149 -17.75 -2.52 -22.85
N ILE A 150 -17.07 -3.66 -22.73
CA ILE A 150 -15.84 -3.75 -21.93
C ILE A 150 -14.75 -2.99 -22.68
N PRO A 151 -14.12 -1.96 -22.09
CA PRO A 151 -13.05 -1.22 -22.74
C PRO A 151 -11.84 -2.15 -22.90
N VAL A 152 -11.41 -2.35 -24.15
CA VAL A 152 -10.24 -3.15 -24.49
C VAL A 152 -9.10 -2.20 -24.84
N PRO A 153 -7.93 -2.29 -24.19
CA PRO A 153 -6.82 -1.40 -24.47
C PRO A 153 -6.25 -1.68 -25.86
N THR A 154 -5.96 -0.62 -26.60
CA THR A 154 -5.12 -0.70 -27.80
C THR A 154 -3.71 -1.16 -27.43
N ARG A 155 -2.94 -1.65 -28.42
CA ARG A 155 -1.55 -2.11 -28.19
C ARG A 155 -0.69 -1.01 -27.56
N SER A 156 -0.86 0.24 -27.99
CA SER A 156 -0.15 1.39 -27.45
C SER A 156 -0.54 1.70 -26.01
N GLU A 157 -1.84 1.69 -25.67
CA GLU A 157 -2.32 1.92 -24.30
C GLU A 157 -1.86 0.81 -23.36
N PHE A 158 -1.84 -0.43 -23.84
CA PHE A 158 -1.33 -1.55 -23.06
C PHE A 158 0.18 -1.43 -22.81
N LEU A 159 0.98 -1.24 -23.86
CA LEU A 159 2.46 -1.24 -23.75
C LEU A 159 3.04 0.01 -23.09
N PHE A 160 2.45 1.19 -23.33
CA PHE A 160 2.97 2.47 -22.83
C PHE A 160 2.15 3.08 -21.70
N GLY A 161 0.97 2.52 -21.39
CA GLY A 161 0.13 2.94 -20.27
C GLY A 161 0.09 1.88 -19.16
N LEU A 162 -0.50 0.73 -19.43
CA LEU A 162 -0.82 -0.28 -18.40
C LEU A 162 0.39 -1.12 -17.95
N LEU A 163 1.23 -1.54 -18.90
CA LEU A 163 2.41 -2.36 -18.61
C LEU A 163 3.45 -1.61 -17.74
N PRO A 164 3.77 -0.31 -17.97
CA PRO A 164 4.63 0.45 -17.08
C PRO A 164 4.05 0.61 -15.66
N ILE A 165 2.73 0.78 -15.54
CA ILE A 165 2.05 0.81 -14.23
C ILE A 165 2.29 -0.52 -13.50
N ALA A 166 2.03 -1.64 -14.17
CA ALA A 166 2.22 -2.97 -13.60
C ALA A 166 3.69 -3.21 -13.19
N ALA A 167 4.64 -2.89 -14.07
CA ALA A 167 6.06 -3.04 -13.79
C ALA A 167 6.53 -2.20 -12.60
N CYS A 168 6.14 -0.92 -12.54
CA CYS A 168 6.45 -0.06 -11.41
C CYS A 168 5.81 -0.59 -10.12
N PHE A 169 4.57 -1.06 -10.19
CA PHE A 169 3.85 -1.53 -9.01
C PHE A 169 4.47 -2.80 -8.44
N SER A 170 4.65 -3.84 -9.26
CA SER A 170 5.21 -5.12 -8.81
C SER A 170 6.65 -4.94 -8.31
N THR A 171 7.46 -4.16 -9.03
CA THR A 171 8.86 -3.92 -8.63
C THR A 171 8.96 -3.12 -7.33
N CYS A 172 8.12 -2.09 -7.14
CA CYS A 172 8.15 -1.31 -5.90
C CYS A 172 7.68 -2.12 -4.68
N ILE A 173 6.75 -3.07 -4.85
CA ILE A 173 6.35 -4.00 -3.79
C ILE A 173 7.52 -4.93 -3.46
N GLY A 174 8.14 -5.54 -4.47
CA GLY A 174 9.30 -6.41 -4.28
C GLY A 174 10.44 -5.74 -3.51
N MET A 175 10.87 -4.57 -3.97
CA MET A 175 11.91 -3.78 -3.29
C MET A 175 11.46 -3.30 -1.90
N GLY A 176 10.19 -2.90 -1.75
CA GLY A 176 9.65 -2.42 -0.47
C GLY A 176 9.65 -3.51 0.61
N ASN A 177 9.38 -4.77 0.24
CA ASN A 177 9.47 -5.88 1.18
C ASN A 177 10.91 -6.13 1.62
N GLN A 178 11.87 -6.07 0.70
CA GLN A 178 13.31 -6.23 1.02
C GLN A 178 13.85 -5.13 1.95
N VAL A 179 13.28 -3.91 1.88
CA VAL A 179 13.66 -2.81 2.78
C VAL A 179 13.37 -3.15 4.25
N LEU A 180 12.31 -3.92 4.53
CA LEU A 180 11.95 -4.28 5.91
C LEU A 180 12.99 -5.18 6.60
N ASP A 181 13.83 -5.85 5.82
CA ASP A 181 14.89 -6.74 6.31
C ASP A 181 16.21 -5.99 6.49
N LEU A 182 16.37 -4.88 5.78
CA LEU A 182 17.59 -4.09 5.68
C LEU A 182 17.53 -2.79 6.48
N CYS A 183 16.35 -2.38 6.92
CA CYS A 183 16.05 -1.14 7.59
C CYS A 183 15.04 -1.33 8.72
N SER A 184 15.12 -0.46 9.71
CA SER A 184 14.09 -0.32 10.75
C SER A 184 12.76 0.17 10.17
N VAL A 185 11.65 -0.24 10.80
CA VAL A 185 10.30 0.21 10.41
C VAL A 185 10.14 1.73 10.47
N PRO A 186 10.60 2.45 11.51
CA PRO A 186 10.53 3.91 11.56
C PRO A 186 11.29 4.57 10.41
N PHE A 187 12.49 4.07 10.07
CA PHE A 187 13.27 4.58 8.94
C PHE A 187 12.55 4.37 7.60
N ALA A 188 11.99 3.18 7.38
CA ALA A 188 11.20 2.89 6.18
C ALA A 188 9.95 3.78 6.07
N GLU A 189 9.31 4.10 7.20
CA GLU A 189 8.15 5.00 7.25
C GLU A 189 8.53 6.45 6.94
N VAL A 190 9.65 6.95 7.49
CA VAL A 190 10.18 8.29 7.16
C VAL A 190 10.46 8.40 5.66
N LEU A 191 11.20 7.44 5.08
CA LEU A 191 11.47 7.44 3.65
C LEU A 191 10.17 7.33 2.85
N GLY A 192 9.28 6.40 3.19
CA GLY A 192 7.97 6.24 2.56
C GLY A 192 7.11 7.51 2.59
N SER A 193 7.24 8.33 3.64
CA SER A 193 6.50 9.58 3.76
C SER A 193 6.91 10.65 2.76
N THR A 194 8.09 10.54 2.15
CA THR A 194 8.57 11.47 1.10
C THR A 194 7.89 11.28 -0.26
N GLN A 195 7.07 10.25 -0.40
CA GLN A 195 6.41 9.88 -1.66
C GLN A 195 5.61 11.02 -2.34
N PRO A 196 4.91 11.93 -1.63
CA PRO A 196 4.27 13.08 -2.25
C PRO A 196 5.27 14.01 -2.97
N LEU A 197 6.43 14.27 -2.36
CA LEU A 197 7.48 15.11 -2.96
C LEU A 197 8.11 14.43 -4.16
N ILE A 198 8.39 13.12 -4.07
CA ILE A 198 8.95 12.34 -5.19
C ILE A 198 7.96 12.27 -6.36
N SER A 199 6.65 12.35 -6.10
CA SER A 199 5.62 12.34 -7.15
C SER A 199 5.61 13.61 -7.99
N VAL A 200 6.08 14.74 -7.47
CA VAL A 200 6.15 16.02 -8.21
C VAL A 200 7.02 15.90 -9.47
N PRO A 201 8.32 15.55 -9.40
CA PRO A 201 9.14 15.41 -10.59
C PRO A 201 8.64 14.28 -11.50
N MET A 202 8.05 13.20 -10.99
CA MET A 202 7.50 12.12 -11.84
C MET A 202 6.33 12.61 -12.71
N VAL A 203 5.45 13.45 -12.16
CA VAL A 203 4.34 14.07 -12.91
C VAL A 203 4.88 15.01 -13.98
N ILE A 204 5.89 15.82 -13.66
CA ILE A 204 6.53 16.77 -14.59
C ILE A 204 7.26 16.02 -15.72
N LEU A 205 8.03 14.98 -15.40
CA LEU A 205 8.74 14.14 -16.37
C LEU A 205 7.79 13.47 -17.38
N LEU A 206 6.57 13.15 -16.96
CA LEU A 206 5.53 12.59 -17.82
C LEU A 206 4.77 13.63 -18.66
N GLY A 207 5.15 14.92 -18.56
CA GLY A 207 4.59 16.04 -19.31
C GLY A 207 3.23 16.53 -18.78
N MET A 208 2.87 16.20 -17.54
CA MET A 208 1.60 16.63 -16.96
C MET A 208 1.74 17.99 -16.25
N PRO A 209 0.75 18.89 -16.39
CA PRO A 209 0.79 20.18 -15.72
C PRO A 209 0.74 20.01 -14.21
N PHE A 210 1.63 20.72 -13.50
CA PHE A 210 1.69 20.75 -12.05
C PHE A 210 2.00 22.16 -11.55
N ASN A 211 1.24 22.63 -10.56
CA ASN A 211 1.47 23.91 -9.93
C ASN A 211 2.56 23.76 -8.85
N MET A 212 3.73 24.34 -9.09
CA MET A 212 4.88 24.26 -8.18
C MET A 212 4.60 24.84 -6.78
N TRP A 213 3.63 25.75 -6.63
CA TRP A 213 3.23 26.27 -5.32
C TRP A 213 2.67 25.18 -4.40
N LEU A 214 2.14 24.08 -4.96
CA LEU A 214 1.68 22.92 -4.18
C LEU A 214 2.84 22.15 -3.53
N SER A 215 4.09 22.36 -3.94
CA SER A 215 5.25 21.75 -3.29
C SER A 215 5.43 22.22 -1.84
N LEU A 216 5.08 23.47 -1.52
CA LEU A 216 5.21 24.01 -0.17
C LEU A 216 4.32 23.28 0.88
N PRO A 217 3.00 23.17 0.70
CA PRO A 217 2.16 22.41 1.62
C PRO A 217 2.50 20.92 1.59
N THR A 218 2.96 20.38 0.44
CA THR A 218 3.45 18.99 0.36
C THR A 218 4.67 18.77 1.24
N SER A 219 5.65 19.69 1.23
CA SER A 219 6.83 19.64 2.10
C SER A 219 6.46 19.69 3.57
N LEU A 220 5.45 20.50 3.94
CA LEU A 220 4.95 20.57 5.31
C LEU A 220 4.37 19.22 5.77
N VAL A 221 3.61 18.53 4.90
CA VAL A 221 3.11 17.17 5.19
C VAL A 221 4.26 16.21 5.42
N VAL A 222 5.25 16.17 4.51
CA VAL A 222 6.40 15.25 4.64
C VAL A 222 7.21 15.55 5.91
N ALA A 223 7.43 16.84 6.24
CA ALA A 223 8.09 17.21 7.48
C ALA A 223 7.31 16.74 8.72
N GLY A 224 5.99 16.92 8.73
CA GLY A 224 5.13 16.41 9.79
C GLY A 224 5.21 14.88 9.94
N CYS A 225 5.20 14.14 8.83
CA CYS A 225 5.36 12.69 8.83
C CYS A 225 6.71 12.23 9.38
N ALA A 226 7.78 12.94 9.01
CA ALA A 226 9.12 12.67 9.52
C ALA A 226 9.19 12.87 11.03
N ILE A 227 8.59 13.95 11.54
CA ILE A 227 8.51 14.25 12.98
C ILE A 227 7.71 13.17 13.73
N CYS A 228 6.57 12.72 13.18
CA CYS A 228 5.76 11.66 13.78
C CYS A 228 6.47 10.30 13.82
N SER A 229 7.38 10.05 12.89
CA SER A 229 8.07 8.76 12.72
C SER A 229 9.46 8.73 13.36
N ILE A 230 9.80 9.70 14.22
CA ILE A 230 11.07 9.69 14.96
C ILE A 230 11.07 8.49 15.92
N GLY A 231 12.11 7.66 15.80
CA GLY A 231 12.34 6.48 16.64
C GLY A 231 13.74 5.91 16.42
N ASP A 232 13.98 4.67 16.85
CA ASP A 232 15.26 3.99 16.68
C ASP A 232 15.54 3.67 15.20
N MET A 233 16.24 4.58 14.54
CA MET A 233 16.57 4.48 13.12
C MET A 233 17.87 3.71 12.89
N HIS A 234 17.75 2.47 12.41
CA HIS A 234 18.87 1.73 11.85
C HIS A 234 18.61 1.40 10.37
N PHE A 235 19.65 1.45 9.55
CA PHE A 235 19.59 1.12 8.13
C PHE A 235 20.92 0.64 7.59
N SER A 236 20.88 -0.19 6.55
CA SER A 236 22.03 -0.49 5.69
C SER A 236 22.01 0.37 4.43
N TRP A 237 23.18 0.58 3.79
CA TRP A 237 23.27 1.35 2.55
C TRP A 237 22.44 0.73 1.41
N LEU A 238 22.43 -0.59 1.31
CA LEU A 238 21.59 -1.30 0.35
C LEU A 238 20.10 -1.05 0.62
N GLY A 239 19.68 -1.12 1.89
CA GLY A 239 18.31 -0.83 2.30
C GLY A 239 17.88 0.60 1.95
N LEU A 240 18.75 1.60 2.17
CA LEU A 240 18.50 2.98 1.77
C LEU A 240 18.30 3.12 0.25
N VAL A 241 19.18 2.53 -0.57
CA VAL A 241 19.06 2.59 -2.04
C VAL A 241 17.77 1.92 -2.52
N LEU A 242 17.44 0.74 -1.99
CA LEU A 242 16.20 0.03 -2.33
C LEU A 242 14.96 0.81 -1.89
N ALA A 243 14.99 1.48 -0.74
CA ALA A 243 13.89 2.31 -0.26
C ALA A 243 13.65 3.52 -1.15
N ILE A 244 14.70 4.23 -1.55
CA ILE A 244 14.60 5.36 -2.49
C ILE A 244 14.03 4.86 -3.84
N LEU A 245 14.58 3.77 -4.38
CA LEU A 245 14.12 3.23 -5.66
C LEU A 245 12.67 2.75 -5.61
N SER A 246 12.28 2.05 -4.52
CA SER A 246 10.88 1.65 -4.28
C SER A 246 9.96 2.87 -4.26
N ASN A 247 10.35 3.96 -3.61
CA ASN A 247 9.54 5.17 -3.56
C ASN A 247 9.43 5.89 -4.92
N VAL A 248 10.52 5.96 -5.69
CA VAL A 248 10.51 6.49 -7.06
C VAL A 248 9.58 5.68 -7.95
N LEU A 249 9.68 4.34 -7.93
CA LEU A 249 8.79 3.46 -8.70
C LEU A 249 7.33 3.59 -8.24
N ARG A 250 7.08 3.74 -6.94
CA ARG A 250 5.72 3.94 -6.43
C ARG A 250 5.13 5.29 -6.87
N ALA A 251 5.92 6.35 -6.87
CA ALA A 251 5.54 7.65 -7.41
C ALA A 251 5.29 7.58 -8.93
N LEU A 252 6.17 6.91 -9.67
CA LEU A 252 6.04 6.72 -11.12
C LEU A 252 4.79 5.90 -11.48
N LYS A 253 4.48 4.84 -10.72
CA LYS A 253 3.23 4.07 -10.84
C LYS A 253 2.02 5.00 -10.83
N VAL A 254 1.94 5.84 -9.81
CA VAL A 254 0.77 6.70 -9.58
C VAL A 254 0.71 7.80 -10.64
N ALA A 255 1.86 8.33 -11.08
CA ALA A 255 1.93 9.29 -12.17
C ALA A 255 1.45 8.69 -13.50
N PHE A 256 1.85 7.45 -13.83
CA PHE A 256 1.29 6.74 -14.98
C PHE A 256 -0.20 6.45 -14.82
N GLN A 257 -0.68 6.06 -13.63
CA GLN A 257 -2.11 5.89 -13.39
C GLN A 257 -2.89 7.18 -13.67
N GLN A 258 -2.42 8.33 -13.19
CA GLN A 258 -3.03 9.63 -13.50
C GLN A 258 -3.01 9.90 -15.02
N LYS A 259 -1.87 9.67 -15.68
CA LYS A 259 -1.74 9.92 -17.12
C LYS A 259 -2.69 9.05 -17.94
N THR A 260 -2.75 7.76 -17.63
CA THR A 260 -3.66 6.80 -18.26
C THR A 260 -5.10 7.23 -18.00
N LEU A 261 -5.51 7.47 -16.75
CA LEU A 261 -6.87 7.94 -16.42
C LEU A 261 -7.30 9.19 -17.20
N ARG A 262 -6.37 10.14 -17.41
CA ARG A 262 -6.66 11.36 -18.18
C ARG A 262 -6.77 11.11 -19.68
N ALA A 263 -5.84 10.37 -20.27
CA ALA A 263 -5.86 10.04 -21.70
C ALA A 263 -7.07 9.15 -22.06
N SER A 264 -7.44 8.30 -21.12
CA SER A 264 -8.53 7.32 -21.23
C SER A 264 -9.94 7.88 -21.07
N ALA A 265 -10.09 9.13 -20.62
CA ALA A 265 -11.40 9.77 -20.50
C ALA A 265 -12.15 9.84 -21.85
N GLU A 266 -11.40 9.90 -22.96
CA GLU A 266 -11.94 9.87 -24.32
C GLU A 266 -12.27 8.45 -24.82
N HIS A 267 -11.63 7.41 -24.25
CA HIS A 267 -11.74 6.01 -24.68
C HIS A 267 -12.55 5.13 -23.71
N GLY A 268 -13.17 5.71 -22.67
CA GLY A 268 -14.06 5.02 -21.73
C GLY A 268 -13.35 4.16 -20.66
N PHE A 269 -12.05 4.36 -20.43
CA PHE A 269 -11.29 3.62 -19.43
C PHE A 269 -11.48 4.25 -18.04
N ASP A 270 -12.33 3.62 -17.24
CA ASP A 270 -12.58 4.01 -15.85
C ASP A 270 -11.58 3.35 -14.88
N PRO A 271 -11.55 3.75 -13.59
CA PRO A 271 -10.70 3.12 -12.57
C PRO A 271 -10.82 1.58 -12.50
N VAL A 272 -12.00 1.02 -12.76
CA VAL A 272 -12.22 -0.44 -12.76
C VAL A 272 -11.52 -1.09 -13.94
N ALA A 273 -11.64 -0.51 -15.15
CA ALA A 273 -10.95 -0.99 -16.35
C ALA A 273 -9.43 -0.97 -16.19
N ILE A 274 -8.87 0.12 -15.65
CA ILE A 274 -7.43 0.21 -15.40
C ILE A 274 -7.00 -0.88 -14.41
N LEU A 275 -7.75 -1.09 -13.31
CA LEU A 275 -7.45 -2.15 -12.36
C LEU A 275 -7.46 -3.54 -13.01
N ALA A 276 -8.49 -3.86 -13.79
CA ALA A 276 -8.64 -5.14 -14.46
C ALA A 276 -7.44 -5.43 -15.37
N TRP A 277 -7.13 -4.51 -16.29
CA TRP A 277 -6.09 -4.73 -17.28
C TRP A 277 -4.67 -4.58 -16.76
N MET A 278 -4.43 -3.75 -15.73
CA MET A 278 -3.09 -3.65 -15.11
C MET A 278 -2.77 -4.84 -14.19
N SER A 279 -3.79 -5.47 -13.59
CA SER A 279 -3.58 -6.51 -12.58
C SER A 279 -3.07 -7.83 -13.18
N ILE A 280 -3.42 -8.13 -14.44
CA ILE A 280 -2.91 -9.33 -15.14
C ILE A 280 -1.37 -9.29 -15.28
N PRO A 281 -0.77 -8.30 -15.97
CA PRO A 281 0.69 -8.22 -16.07
C PRO A 281 1.35 -8.03 -14.70
N ALA A 282 0.71 -7.33 -13.76
CA ALA A 282 1.24 -7.17 -12.41
C ALA A 282 1.33 -8.51 -11.65
N ALA A 283 0.31 -9.38 -11.79
CA ALA A 283 0.31 -10.73 -11.23
C ALA A 283 1.44 -11.58 -11.83
N VAL A 284 1.63 -11.53 -13.15
CA VAL A 284 2.73 -12.27 -13.81
C VAL A 284 4.08 -11.78 -13.30
N LEU A 285 4.30 -10.47 -13.25
CA LEU A 285 5.56 -9.90 -12.75
C LEU A 285 5.78 -10.20 -11.26
N MET A 286 4.74 -10.13 -10.43
CA MET A 286 4.87 -10.51 -9.02
C MET A 286 5.14 -11.99 -8.84
N LEU A 287 4.52 -12.86 -9.65
CA LEU A 287 4.80 -14.28 -9.65
C LEU A 287 6.26 -14.55 -10.02
N THR A 288 6.80 -13.86 -11.02
CA THR A 288 8.23 -13.98 -11.35
C THR A 288 9.12 -13.56 -10.19
N TRP A 289 8.72 -12.52 -9.43
CA TRP A 289 9.45 -12.08 -8.26
C TRP A 289 9.39 -13.10 -7.11
N SER A 290 8.20 -13.64 -6.85
CA SER A 290 7.98 -14.70 -5.85
C SER A 290 8.77 -15.95 -6.19
N LEU A 291 8.75 -16.43 -7.43
CA LEU A 291 9.54 -17.59 -7.84
C LEU A 291 11.05 -17.35 -7.74
N ALA A 292 11.52 -16.13 -8.03
CA ALA A 292 12.94 -15.80 -7.98
C ALA A 292 13.49 -15.66 -6.55
N LEU A 293 12.70 -15.13 -5.61
CA LEU A 293 13.16 -14.84 -4.23
C LEU A 293 12.64 -15.83 -3.18
N GLU A 294 11.41 -16.34 -3.35
CA GLU A 294 10.77 -17.27 -2.42
C GLU A 294 10.78 -18.72 -2.92
N GLY A 295 11.07 -18.93 -4.21
CA GLY A 295 11.14 -20.25 -4.83
C GLY A 295 9.78 -20.96 -4.92
N PRO A 296 9.76 -22.31 -5.00
CA PRO A 296 8.51 -23.08 -5.04
C PRO A 296 7.88 -23.28 -3.66
N ALA A 297 8.55 -22.89 -2.57
CA ALA A 297 8.10 -23.12 -1.20
C ALA A 297 6.66 -22.60 -0.89
N PRO A 298 6.24 -21.40 -1.36
CA PRO A 298 4.88 -20.92 -1.16
C PRO A 298 3.84 -21.86 -1.78
N THR A 299 4.10 -22.36 -3.00
CA THR A 299 3.18 -23.26 -3.70
C THR A 299 3.08 -24.62 -3.02
N LEU A 300 4.20 -25.15 -2.52
CA LEU A 300 4.24 -26.42 -1.80
C LEU A 300 3.47 -26.32 -0.47
N GLN A 301 3.59 -25.21 0.26
CA GLN A 301 2.84 -25.02 1.50
C GLN A 301 1.34 -24.86 1.26
N LEU A 302 0.94 -24.18 0.18
CA LEU A 302 -0.47 -24.03 -0.21
C LEU A 302 -1.09 -25.36 -0.65
N VAL A 303 -0.36 -26.22 -1.36
CA VAL A 303 -0.89 -27.48 -1.93
C VAL A 303 -0.73 -28.68 -0.97
N GLY A 304 0.34 -28.73 -0.16
CA GLY A 304 0.77 -29.95 0.54
C GLY A 304 0.37 -30.09 2.01
N GLY A 305 -0.17 -29.07 2.67
CA GLY A 305 -0.40 -29.09 4.12
C GLY A 305 -1.76 -29.66 4.57
N ARG A 306 -1.77 -30.55 5.58
CA ARG A 306 -2.98 -30.82 6.40
C ARG A 306 -3.39 -29.49 7.06
N GLY A 307 -4.57 -28.95 6.74
CA GLY A 307 -4.99 -27.59 7.13
C GLY A 307 -4.89 -26.53 6.02
N SER A 308 -4.52 -26.93 4.79
CA SER A 308 -4.38 -26.06 3.60
C SER A 308 -5.60 -25.15 3.35
N TRP A 309 -6.83 -25.61 3.61
CA TRP A 309 -8.02 -24.80 3.36
C TRP A 309 -8.08 -23.52 4.22
N ASN A 310 -7.66 -23.60 5.49
CA ASN A 310 -7.62 -22.44 6.39
C ASN A 310 -6.55 -21.43 5.94
N LEU A 311 -5.40 -21.91 5.47
CA LEU A 311 -4.36 -21.06 4.91
C LEU A 311 -4.82 -20.40 3.61
N VAL A 312 -5.33 -21.18 2.66
CA VAL A 312 -5.81 -20.70 1.36
C VAL A 312 -6.93 -19.68 1.55
N SER A 313 -7.91 -19.97 2.41
CA SER A 313 -8.99 -19.03 2.71
C SER A 313 -8.50 -17.75 3.39
N SER A 314 -7.54 -17.82 4.31
CA SER A 314 -6.92 -16.62 4.91
C SER A 314 -6.17 -15.76 3.89
N VAL A 315 -5.40 -16.37 2.98
CA VAL A 315 -4.71 -15.64 1.90
C VAL A 315 -5.73 -15.00 0.94
N LEU A 316 -6.77 -15.73 0.55
CA LEU A 316 -7.85 -15.19 -0.30
C LEU A 316 -8.60 -14.06 0.40
N LEU A 317 -8.91 -14.20 1.70
CA LEU A 317 -9.58 -13.16 2.49
C LEU A 317 -8.71 -11.91 2.61
N SER A 318 -7.39 -12.04 2.74
CA SER A 318 -6.45 -10.91 2.74
C SER A 318 -6.44 -10.15 1.40
N SER A 319 -6.87 -10.80 0.31
CA SER A 319 -6.91 -10.21 -1.03
C SER A 319 -8.10 -9.25 -1.23
N VAL A 320 -9.16 -9.40 -0.42
CA VAL A 320 -10.34 -8.53 -0.46
C VAL A 320 -9.98 -7.07 -0.14
N PRO A 321 -9.38 -6.75 1.03
CA PRO A 321 -8.98 -5.37 1.33
C PRO A 321 -7.89 -4.88 0.36
N ALA A 322 -7.04 -5.77 -0.18
CA ALA A 322 -6.01 -5.40 -1.17
C ALA A 322 -6.63 -4.95 -2.50
N THR A 323 -7.69 -5.62 -2.93
CA THR A 323 -8.47 -5.24 -4.11
C THR A 323 -9.17 -3.90 -3.89
N ILE A 324 -9.81 -3.73 -2.71
CA ILE A 324 -10.47 -2.47 -2.34
C ILE A 324 -9.45 -1.32 -2.28
N LEU A 325 -8.27 -1.55 -1.70
CA LEU A 325 -7.18 -0.57 -1.64
C LEU A 325 -6.76 -0.12 -3.04
N ASN A 326 -6.49 -1.06 -3.95
CA ASN A 326 -6.06 -0.74 -5.30
C ASN A 326 -7.14 -0.02 -6.11
N LEU A 327 -8.41 -0.42 -5.95
CA LEU A 327 -9.53 0.22 -6.64
C LEU A 327 -9.78 1.64 -6.11
N SER A 328 -9.92 1.79 -4.80
CA SER A 328 -10.14 3.10 -4.15
C SER A 328 -8.97 4.05 -4.41
N GLN A 329 -7.73 3.56 -4.42
CA GLN A 329 -6.58 4.36 -4.80
C GLN A 329 -6.74 4.93 -6.22
N LEU A 330 -7.19 4.14 -7.21
CA LEU A 330 -7.41 4.63 -8.58
C LEU A 330 -8.50 5.72 -8.63
N PHE A 331 -9.57 5.59 -7.85
CA PHE A 331 -10.57 6.65 -7.72
C PHE A 331 -10.00 7.93 -7.07
N VAL A 332 -9.19 7.79 -6.03
CA VAL A 332 -8.51 8.94 -5.40
C VAL A 332 -7.54 9.61 -6.38
N VAL A 333 -6.78 8.85 -7.17
CA VAL A 333 -5.91 9.38 -8.23
C VAL A 333 -6.72 10.08 -9.31
N ALA A 334 -7.89 9.56 -9.68
CA ALA A 334 -8.76 10.20 -10.67
C ALA A 334 -9.25 11.58 -10.22
N GLY A 335 -9.66 11.74 -8.95
CA GLY A 335 -10.16 13.01 -8.41
C GLY A 335 -9.05 14.01 -8.02
N LEU A 336 -8.04 13.52 -7.27
CA LEU A 336 -7.01 14.38 -6.69
C LEU A 336 -5.76 14.50 -7.57
N GLY A 337 -5.52 13.56 -8.48
CA GLY A 337 -4.25 13.40 -9.16
C GLY A 337 -3.22 12.63 -8.33
N ALA A 338 -2.07 12.38 -8.92
CA ALA A 338 -0.99 11.56 -8.37
C ALA A 338 -0.43 12.17 -7.09
N VAL A 339 0.04 13.42 -7.12
CA VAL A 339 0.59 14.08 -5.92
C VAL A 339 -0.48 14.18 -4.82
N GLY A 340 -1.71 14.56 -5.17
CA GLY A 340 -2.80 14.69 -4.20
C GLY A 340 -3.18 13.37 -3.53
N SER A 341 -3.19 12.27 -4.30
CA SER A 341 -3.40 10.92 -3.74
C SER A 341 -2.30 10.53 -2.76
N GLN A 342 -1.06 10.96 -2.99
CA GLN A 342 0.05 10.68 -2.08
C GLN A 342 -0.03 11.51 -0.82
N VAL A 343 -0.42 12.78 -0.92
CA VAL A 343 -0.68 13.63 0.26
C VAL A 343 -1.76 13.01 1.13
N VAL A 344 -2.90 12.60 0.54
CA VAL A 344 -3.95 11.86 1.26
C VAL A 344 -3.39 10.61 1.93
N GLY A 345 -2.58 9.82 1.21
CA GLY A 345 -1.99 8.59 1.75
C GLY A 345 -1.17 8.81 3.02
N GLN A 346 -0.62 10.00 3.24
CA GLN A 346 0.11 10.32 4.47
C GLN A 346 -0.81 10.51 5.69
N LEU A 347 -2.11 10.75 5.50
CA LEU A 347 -3.08 10.80 6.60
C LEU A 347 -3.21 9.46 7.32
N LYS A 348 -2.69 8.35 6.75
CA LYS A 348 -2.58 7.07 7.45
C LYS A 348 -1.78 7.16 8.76
N ILE A 349 -0.83 8.11 8.86
CA ILE A 349 -0.04 8.30 10.07
C ILE A 349 -0.93 8.77 11.21
N ALA A 350 -1.96 9.57 10.91
CA ALA A 350 -2.97 9.97 11.88
C ALA A 350 -3.74 8.75 12.43
N LEU A 351 -4.16 7.85 11.55
CA LEU A 351 -4.81 6.58 11.94
C LEU A 351 -3.92 5.77 12.89
N THR A 352 -2.62 5.70 12.60
CA THR A 352 -1.65 4.98 13.43
C THR A 352 -1.51 5.61 14.82
N ILE A 353 -1.36 6.94 14.90
CA ILE A 353 -1.21 7.65 16.18
C ILE A 353 -2.50 7.57 17.01
N LEU A 354 -3.65 7.87 16.41
CA LEU A 354 -4.93 7.76 17.10
C LEU A 354 -5.18 6.32 17.57
N GLY A 355 -4.86 5.35 16.72
CA GLY A 355 -4.93 3.93 17.03
C GLY A 355 -4.06 3.54 18.23
N SER A 356 -2.82 4.02 18.31
CA SER A 356 -1.92 3.69 19.42
C SER A 356 -2.40 4.29 20.76
N VAL A 357 -2.87 5.54 20.74
CA VAL A 357 -3.40 6.19 21.94
C VAL A 357 -4.63 5.47 22.48
N VAL A 358 -5.55 5.14 21.60
CA VAL A 358 -6.89 4.67 21.98
C VAL A 358 -6.91 3.16 22.26
N LEU A 359 -6.10 2.36 21.54
CA LEU A 359 -6.04 0.91 21.75
C LEU A 359 -4.97 0.50 22.77
N LEU A 360 -3.82 1.18 22.81
CA LEU A 360 -2.69 0.81 23.67
C LEU A 360 -2.55 1.74 24.89
N GLY A 361 -3.35 2.80 24.98
CA GLY A 361 -3.26 3.77 26.07
C GLY A 361 -1.94 4.57 26.04
N GLU A 362 -1.24 4.59 24.91
CA GLU A 362 0.03 5.29 24.78
C GLU A 362 -0.17 6.80 24.88
N GLN A 363 0.74 7.48 25.58
CA GLN A 363 0.73 8.93 25.66
C GLN A 363 1.34 9.53 24.39
N VAL A 364 0.62 10.46 23.76
CA VAL A 364 1.14 11.21 22.62
C VAL A 364 2.27 12.12 23.09
N VAL A 365 3.48 11.89 22.56
CA VAL A 365 4.61 12.78 22.82
C VAL A 365 4.29 14.14 22.18
N PRO A 366 4.55 15.29 22.84
CA PRO A 366 4.25 16.62 22.28
C PRO A 366 4.80 16.84 20.87
N LEU A 367 5.94 16.23 20.56
CA LEU A 367 6.56 16.26 19.24
C LEU A 367 5.71 15.55 18.16
N GLN A 368 5.10 14.40 18.49
CA GLN A 368 4.17 13.70 17.59
C GLN A 368 2.89 14.51 17.37
N ALA A 369 2.39 15.20 18.40
CA ALA A 369 1.24 16.10 18.26
C ALA A 369 1.55 17.27 17.30
N LEU A 370 2.76 17.84 17.39
CA LEU A 370 3.23 18.88 16.46
C LEU A 370 3.33 18.33 15.02
N GLY A 371 3.92 17.15 14.83
CA GLY A 371 4.00 16.50 13.53
C GLY A 371 2.62 16.23 12.92
N PHE A 372 1.67 15.76 13.74
CA PHE A 372 0.29 15.55 13.33
C PHE A 372 -0.41 16.86 12.91
N ALA A 373 -0.23 17.93 13.68
CA ALA A 373 -0.75 19.26 13.32
C ALA A 373 -0.18 19.74 11.98
N ALA A 374 1.11 19.54 11.73
CA ALA A 374 1.75 19.89 10.45
C ALA A 374 1.16 19.08 9.27
N ILE A 375 0.89 17.78 9.46
CA ILE A 375 0.23 16.93 8.44
C ILE A 375 -1.16 17.46 8.10
N VAL A 376 -1.97 17.77 9.11
CA VAL A 376 -3.35 18.27 8.92
C VAL A 376 -3.34 19.63 8.22
N VAL A 377 -2.52 20.58 8.71
CA VAL A 377 -2.41 21.93 8.14
C VAL A 377 -1.87 21.88 6.71
N GLY A 378 -0.81 21.11 6.46
CA GLY A 378 -0.25 20.94 5.12
C GLY A 378 -1.25 20.33 4.15
N THR A 379 -2.00 19.31 4.59
CA THR A 379 -3.04 18.68 3.76
C THR A 379 -4.20 19.64 3.47
N PHE A 380 -4.60 20.46 4.45
CA PHE A 380 -5.63 21.48 4.27
C PHE A 380 -5.23 22.49 3.20
N PHE A 381 -4.05 23.10 3.31
CA PHE A 381 -3.56 24.06 2.33
C PHE A 381 -3.37 23.43 0.95
N TYR A 382 -2.81 22.21 0.88
CA TYR A 382 -2.70 21.47 -0.37
C TYR A 382 -4.06 21.29 -1.05
N SER A 383 -5.07 20.82 -0.30
CA SER A 383 -6.41 20.58 -0.81
C SER A 383 -7.05 21.83 -1.38
N ARG A 384 -6.89 22.99 -0.71
CA ARG A 384 -7.47 24.27 -1.14
C ARG A 384 -6.74 24.87 -2.35
N TRP A 385 -5.41 24.85 -2.33
CA TRP A 385 -4.62 25.40 -3.43
C TRP A 385 -4.72 24.55 -4.69
N ASP A 386 -4.82 23.22 -4.57
CA ASP A 386 -5.03 22.33 -5.72
C ASP A 386 -6.39 22.60 -6.39
N GLN A 387 -7.44 22.83 -5.58
CA GLN A 387 -8.77 23.20 -6.10
C GLN A 387 -8.73 24.54 -6.83
N ALA A 388 -8.13 25.56 -6.22
CA ALA A 388 -8.00 26.88 -6.84
C ALA A 388 -7.20 26.79 -8.15
N SER A 389 -6.08 26.06 -8.15
CA SER A 389 -5.24 25.88 -9.33
C SER A 389 -5.96 25.14 -10.47
N LYS A 390 -6.79 24.15 -10.15
CA LYS A 390 -7.60 23.42 -11.14
C LYS A 390 -8.78 24.26 -11.66
N ALA A 391 -9.33 25.15 -10.82
CA ALA A 391 -10.39 26.07 -11.22
C ALA A 391 -9.89 27.17 -12.16
N SER A 392 -8.67 27.70 -11.93
CA SER A 392 -8.05 28.71 -12.80
C SER A 392 -7.54 28.17 -14.14
N ALA A 393 -7.42 26.84 -14.29
CA ALA A 393 -6.94 26.19 -15.51
C ALA A 393 -8.07 25.72 -16.45
N LYS A 394 -9.33 25.82 -16.01
CA LYS A 394 -10.53 25.65 -16.83
C LYS A 394 -10.98 27.01 -17.34
#